data_AF-A0A840WR23-F1
#
_entry.id   AF-A0A840WR23-F1
#
_cell.length_a   1.000
_cell.length_b   1.000
_cell.length_c   1.000
_cell.angle_alpha   90.00
_cell.angle_beta   90.00
_cell.angle_gamma   90.00
#
_symmetry.space_group_name_H-M   'P 1'
#
loop_
_entity.id
_entity.type
_entity.pdbx_description
1 polymer ?
#
loop_
_entity_poly.entity_id
_entity_poly.type
_entity_poly.pdbx_seq_one_letter_code
_entity_poly.pdbx_strand_id
1 'polypeptide(L)'
;METADGTAEQGSGKPGKRSTRRRFLRGAAVVGGLGLLAGGGLVGHYVATLYSPRTDPQRGALALTGATVLVGTDLEPRENTTVLVTDGVITEIADDGDLELPAGTETVELGGHTLMPGLIDLHVHLGFPQQEPGEELGPTDMPGVVYEMARYVPSARRALLEHGVTTVRGLGDDHTWITEMRRMLRDGELEGPRLYTSGPLFTTPAGHPVATFGVEPDSDTVRLPSTPEEAREAVRELATGDYPVDLIKVVQERGDAERLELDPIPADVLEAVVAEAHEHGLFVTAHWGSEPDLTDALAAGVDGLEHLEARGVLDGWPEELLAELVERDVPVTPTLAVTEVAVSAEEHRVIRDRLAELHTAGGRIVAGSDAAVPGVGFGDGLHRELELLSESGMGPHAALRAATSEAARVLDADHLGAIEVGRAADLVALTGDPLTDITRVRDVAAVYRDGRRVVGS
;
A
#
# COMPACT_ATOMS: atom_id res chain seq x y z
N MET A 1 -50.07 7.95 82.45
CA MET A 1 -51.24 8.84 82.36
C MET A 1 -51.95 8.48 81.07
N GLU A 2 -53.16 7.90 81.22
CA GLU A 2 -54.23 7.65 80.23
C GLU A 2 -53.88 6.91 78.91
N THR A 3 -54.19 5.61 78.78
CA THR A 3 -55.47 4.95 78.35
C THR A 3 -55.77 5.17 76.85
N ALA A 4 -56.26 4.22 76.04
CA ALA A 4 -56.76 2.86 76.22
C ALA A 4 -56.91 2.18 74.83
N ASP A 5 -57.12 0.85 74.87
CA ASP A 5 -57.83 -0.06 73.96
C ASP A 5 -57.43 -0.12 72.47
N GLY A 6 -57.06 -1.27 71.92
CA GLY A 6 -57.80 -2.55 71.84
C GLY A 6 -57.97 -2.83 70.32
N THR A 7 -57.94 -4.02 69.73
CA THR A 7 -58.09 -5.43 70.12
C THR A 7 -57.77 -6.26 68.86
N ALA A 8 -57.17 -7.46 69.05
CA ALA A 8 -57.26 -8.70 68.24
C ALA A 8 -56.86 -8.65 66.73
N GLU A 9 -56.32 -9.66 66.05
CA GLU A 9 -56.49 -11.12 66.10
C GLU A 9 -55.31 -11.83 65.35
N GLN A 10 -54.99 -13.04 65.82
CA GLN A 10 -54.51 -14.27 65.14
C GLN A 10 -53.77 -14.21 63.77
N GLY A 11 -52.66 -14.96 63.65
CA GLY A 11 -52.23 -15.47 62.33
C GLY A 11 -50.77 -15.93 62.17
N SER A 12 -50.50 -17.19 62.53
CA SER A 12 -49.59 -18.15 61.86
C SER A 12 -48.38 -17.67 61.00
N GLY A 13 -47.18 -17.81 61.58
CA GLY A 13 -45.98 -18.53 61.07
C GLY A 13 -45.43 -18.33 59.64
N LYS A 14 -44.13 -17.99 59.55
CA LYS A 14 -43.10 -18.72 58.76
C LYS A 14 -41.66 -18.23 59.03
N PRO A 15 -40.63 -19.08 58.79
CA PRO A 15 -39.30 -18.97 59.38
C PRO A 15 -38.27 -18.16 58.55
N GLY A 16 -37.14 -17.87 59.19
CA GLY A 16 -36.13 -16.88 58.79
C GLY A 16 -35.39 -17.14 57.48
N LYS A 17 -35.12 -16.03 56.78
CA LYS A 17 -34.29 -15.93 55.56
C LYS A 17 -32.80 -16.05 55.91
N ARG A 18 -32.24 -17.24 55.77
CA ARG A 18 -30.80 -17.46 55.49
C ARG A 18 -30.68 -18.24 54.19
N SER A 19 -30.31 -17.59 53.07
CA SER A 19 -29.55 -18.20 51.93
C SER A 19 -29.42 -17.34 50.66
N THR A 20 -29.76 -16.05 50.63
CA THR A 20 -29.80 -15.31 49.35
C THR A 20 -28.46 -14.70 48.86
N ARG A 21 -27.42 -14.61 49.71
CA ARG A 21 -26.14 -13.96 49.32
C ARG A 21 -25.16 -14.84 48.53
N ARG A 22 -25.25 -16.17 48.60
CA ARG A 22 -24.29 -17.09 47.93
C ARG A 22 -24.66 -17.45 46.48
N ARG A 23 -25.89 -17.21 46.04
CA ARG A 23 -26.31 -17.50 44.65
C ARG A 23 -26.03 -16.35 43.67
N PHE A 24 -25.98 -15.11 44.14
CA PHE A 24 -25.70 -13.95 43.28
C PHE A 24 -24.23 -13.89 42.80
N LEU A 25 -23.29 -14.27 43.67
CA LEU A 25 -21.84 -14.28 43.35
C LEU A 25 -21.43 -15.41 42.39
N ARG A 26 -22.21 -16.49 42.27
CA ARG A 26 -21.94 -17.57 41.29
C ARG A 26 -22.53 -17.28 39.90
N GLY A 27 -23.63 -16.53 39.82
CA GLY A 27 -24.20 -16.09 38.54
C GLY A 27 -23.35 -15.02 37.84
N ALA A 28 -22.83 -14.04 38.60
CA ALA A 28 -22.00 -12.98 38.04
C ALA A 28 -20.63 -13.48 37.54
N ALA A 29 -20.02 -14.47 38.20
CA ALA A 29 -18.76 -15.07 37.75
C ALA A 29 -18.92 -15.94 36.48
N VAL A 30 -20.06 -16.61 36.31
CA VAL A 30 -20.34 -17.43 35.12
C VAL A 30 -20.73 -16.57 33.92
N VAL A 31 -21.48 -15.48 34.12
CA VAL A 31 -21.81 -14.52 33.05
C VAL A 31 -20.60 -13.67 32.67
N GLY A 32 -19.77 -13.26 33.63
CA GLY A 32 -18.49 -12.59 33.36
C GLY A 32 -17.47 -13.49 32.66
N GLY A 33 -17.40 -14.78 33.03
CA GLY A 33 -16.54 -15.76 32.37
C GLY A 33 -17.00 -16.13 30.95
N LEU A 34 -18.31 -16.24 30.70
CA LEU A 34 -18.87 -16.45 29.36
C LEU A 34 -18.74 -15.20 28.47
N GLY A 35 -18.84 -13.99 29.04
CA GLY A 35 -18.58 -12.75 28.31
C GLY A 35 -17.11 -12.58 27.92
N LEU A 36 -16.17 -12.99 28.77
CA LEU A 36 -14.73 -13.01 28.47
C LEU A 36 -14.32 -14.12 27.49
N LEU A 37 -14.97 -15.29 27.54
CA LEU A 37 -14.71 -16.39 26.60
C LEU A 37 -15.40 -16.17 25.24
N ALA A 38 -16.59 -15.58 25.21
CA ALA A 38 -17.26 -15.19 23.96
C ALA A 38 -16.61 -13.94 23.35
N GLY A 39 -16.21 -12.96 24.17
CA GLY A 39 -15.46 -11.78 23.72
C GLY A 39 -14.04 -12.14 23.27
N GLY A 40 -13.31 -12.95 24.03
CA GLY A 40 -11.99 -13.46 23.64
C GLY A 40 -12.05 -14.44 22.47
N GLY A 41 -13.15 -15.18 22.31
CA GLY A 41 -13.39 -16.04 21.15
C GLY A 41 -13.76 -15.25 19.89
N LEU A 42 -14.51 -14.15 20.01
CA LEU A 42 -14.84 -13.27 18.89
C LEU A 42 -13.65 -12.42 18.48
N VAL A 43 -12.91 -11.84 19.45
CA VAL A 43 -11.64 -11.14 19.21
C VAL A 43 -10.59 -12.12 18.70
N GLY A 44 -10.49 -13.32 19.26
CA GLY A 44 -9.59 -14.36 18.79
C GLY A 44 -9.94 -14.88 17.39
N HIS A 45 -11.23 -14.98 17.05
CA HIS A 45 -11.68 -15.32 15.69
C HIS A 45 -11.42 -14.16 14.73
N TYR A 46 -11.68 -12.91 15.13
CA TYR A 46 -11.47 -11.70 14.34
C TYR A 46 -9.97 -11.46 14.07
N VAL A 47 -9.14 -11.58 15.11
CA VAL A 47 -7.67 -11.56 14.99
C VAL A 47 -7.19 -12.75 14.17
N ALA A 48 -7.71 -13.96 14.37
CA ALA A 48 -7.34 -15.09 13.52
C ALA A 48 -7.77 -14.89 12.04
N THR A 49 -8.90 -14.26 11.73
CA THR A 49 -9.27 -13.98 10.33
C THR A 49 -8.48 -12.84 9.70
N LEU A 50 -7.98 -11.90 10.49
CA LEU A 50 -7.23 -10.72 10.04
C LEU A 50 -5.70 -10.92 10.06
N TYR A 51 -5.22 -11.88 10.86
CA TYR A 51 -3.81 -12.17 11.14
C TYR A 51 -3.44 -13.65 10.95
N SER A 52 -4.30 -14.53 10.43
CA SER A 52 -3.87 -15.93 10.25
C SER A 52 -2.81 -16.00 9.17
N PRO A 53 -1.58 -16.45 9.48
CA PRO A 53 -0.75 -17.07 8.47
C PRO A 53 -1.53 -18.27 7.94
N ARG A 54 -1.79 -18.30 6.63
CA ARG A 54 -2.11 -19.57 5.97
C ARG A 54 -0.81 -20.39 5.98
N THR A 55 -0.62 -21.13 7.08
CA THR A 55 0.36 -22.21 7.18
C THR A 55 -0.14 -23.42 6.39
N ASP A 56 -0.39 -23.23 5.10
CA ASP A 56 -0.47 -24.37 4.20
C ASP A 56 0.73 -24.30 3.26
N PRO A 57 1.71 -25.20 3.39
CA PRO A 57 2.69 -25.38 2.35
C PRO A 57 1.98 -26.09 1.19
N GLN A 58 1.12 -25.38 0.45
CA GLN A 58 0.80 -25.81 -0.91
C GLN A 58 1.99 -25.46 -1.81
N ARG A 59 3.11 -26.13 -1.52
CA ARG A 59 4.22 -26.39 -2.42
C ARG A 59 3.81 -27.54 -3.33
N GLY A 60 2.86 -27.23 -4.20
CA GLY A 60 2.28 -28.13 -5.17
C GLY A 60 2.28 -27.48 -6.55
N ALA A 61 2.04 -28.27 -7.58
CA ALA A 61 1.85 -27.74 -8.92
C ALA A 61 0.41 -27.21 -9.07
N LEU A 62 0.25 -26.04 -9.66
CA LEU A 62 -1.02 -25.41 -10.03
C LEU A 62 -1.01 -25.12 -11.53
N ALA A 63 -2.06 -25.52 -12.24
CA ALA A 63 -2.30 -25.18 -13.62
C ALA A 63 -3.52 -24.25 -13.73
N LEU A 64 -3.32 -23.06 -14.28
CA LEU A 64 -4.37 -22.11 -14.64
C LEU A 64 -4.64 -22.26 -16.14
N THR A 65 -5.81 -22.82 -16.52
CA THR A 65 -6.11 -23.24 -17.91
C THR A 65 -7.19 -22.37 -18.55
N GLY A 66 -7.26 -22.31 -19.89
CA GLY A 66 -8.40 -21.70 -20.60
C GLY A 66 -8.45 -20.17 -20.64
N ALA A 67 -7.51 -19.47 -19.99
CA ALA A 67 -7.51 -18.01 -19.94
C ALA A 67 -6.97 -17.38 -21.23
N THR A 68 -7.33 -16.12 -21.46
CA THR A 68 -6.50 -15.20 -22.23
C THR A 68 -5.39 -14.70 -21.31
N VAL A 69 -4.14 -15.02 -21.59
CA VAL A 69 -2.98 -14.68 -20.73
C VAL A 69 -2.23 -13.50 -21.33
N LEU A 70 -1.95 -12.47 -20.53
CA LEU A 70 -1.08 -11.35 -20.90
C LEU A 70 0.37 -11.73 -20.60
N VAL A 71 1.09 -12.23 -21.61
CA VAL A 71 2.43 -12.82 -21.47
C VAL A 71 3.52 -11.76 -21.62
N GLY A 72 4.57 -11.90 -20.81
CA GLY A 72 5.76 -11.06 -20.91
C GLY A 72 5.62 -9.66 -20.32
N THR A 73 6.72 -8.91 -20.34
CA THR A 73 6.75 -7.50 -19.91
C THR A 73 5.93 -6.57 -20.80
N ASP A 74 5.63 -7.01 -22.01
CA ASP A 74 4.83 -6.29 -23.01
C ASP A 74 3.36 -6.72 -23.00
N LEU A 75 2.92 -7.58 -22.08
CA LEU A 75 1.52 -7.96 -21.91
C LEU A 75 0.87 -8.51 -23.19
N GLU A 76 1.61 -9.30 -23.99
CA GLU A 76 1.12 -9.85 -25.25
C GLU A 76 -0.02 -10.85 -24.98
N PRO A 77 -1.25 -10.60 -25.49
CA PRO A 77 -2.39 -11.47 -25.22
C PRO A 77 -2.28 -12.79 -25.98
N ARG A 78 -2.40 -13.91 -25.25
CA ARG A 78 -2.49 -15.27 -25.81
C ARG A 78 -3.76 -15.94 -25.32
N GLU A 79 -4.65 -16.29 -26.26
CA GLU A 79 -5.92 -16.97 -25.95
C GLU A 79 -5.70 -18.47 -25.66
N ASN A 80 -6.64 -19.09 -24.91
CA ASN A 80 -6.65 -20.53 -24.61
C ASN A 80 -5.28 -21.05 -24.15
N THR A 81 -4.69 -20.36 -23.17
CA THR A 81 -3.33 -20.60 -22.70
C THR A 81 -3.35 -21.15 -21.27
N THR A 82 -2.50 -22.13 -21.02
CA THR A 82 -2.24 -22.71 -19.71
C THR A 82 -0.97 -22.11 -19.11
N VAL A 83 -1.06 -21.67 -17.85
CA VAL A 83 0.10 -21.28 -17.02
C VAL A 83 0.31 -22.33 -15.94
N LEU A 84 1.45 -23.02 -15.97
CA LEU A 84 1.86 -23.98 -14.94
C LEU A 84 2.75 -23.28 -13.92
N VAL A 85 2.39 -23.41 -12.65
CA VAL A 85 3.09 -22.87 -11.50
C VAL A 85 3.54 -24.02 -10.63
N THR A 86 4.81 -24.03 -10.21
CA THR A 86 5.35 -24.99 -9.25
C THR A 86 6.08 -24.23 -8.16
N ASP A 87 5.75 -24.51 -6.90
CA ASP A 87 6.38 -23.87 -5.73
C ASP A 87 6.39 -22.32 -5.81
N GLY A 88 5.31 -21.76 -6.34
CA GLY A 88 5.10 -20.32 -6.49
C GLY A 88 5.83 -19.66 -7.65
N VAL A 89 6.50 -20.44 -8.50
CA VAL A 89 7.20 -19.96 -9.70
C VAL A 89 6.48 -20.44 -10.95
N ILE A 90 6.35 -19.57 -11.94
CA ILE A 90 5.83 -19.94 -13.26
C ILE A 90 6.87 -20.83 -13.94
N THR A 91 6.54 -22.10 -14.20
CA THR A 91 7.47 -23.06 -14.79
C THR A 91 7.26 -23.25 -16.28
N GLU A 92 6.01 -23.18 -16.75
CA GLU A 92 5.67 -23.36 -18.18
C GLU A 92 4.47 -22.49 -18.58
N ILE A 93 4.46 -22.05 -19.83
CA ILE A 93 3.34 -21.33 -20.48
C ILE A 93 3.16 -21.93 -21.86
N ALA A 94 2.01 -22.52 -22.15
CA ALA A 94 1.73 -23.08 -23.48
C ALA A 94 0.25 -23.04 -23.82
N ASP A 95 -0.06 -23.34 -25.08
CA ASP A 95 -1.43 -23.46 -25.54
C ASP A 95 -2.12 -24.64 -24.84
N ASP A 96 -3.43 -24.54 -24.61
CA ASP A 96 -4.17 -25.55 -23.88
C ASP A 96 -4.08 -26.94 -24.54
N GLY A 97 -3.76 -27.95 -23.73
CA GLY A 97 -3.60 -29.33 -24.17
C GLY A 97 -2.20 -29.70 -24.66
N ASP A 98 -1.29 -28.73 -24.80
CA ASP A 98 0.11 -28.98 -25.19
C ASP A 98 1.04 -29.27 -24.00
N LEU A 99 0.53 -29.20 -22.77
CA LEU A 99 1.28 -29.47 -21.53
C LEU A 99 0.89 -30.80 -20.88
N GLU A 100 1.89 -31.62 -20.59
CA GLU A 100 1.73 -32.77 -19.69
C GLU A 100 1.83 -32.31 -18.23
N LEU A 101 0.69 -32.25 -17.54
CA LEU A 101 0.66 -31.77 -16.14
C LEU A 101 1.28 -32.81 -15.19
N PRO A 102 2.17 -32.40 -14.26
CA PRO A 102 2.67 -33.27 -13.20
C PRO A 102 1.55 -33.93 -12.40
N ALA A 103 1.78 -35.16 -11.93
CA ALA A 103 0.77 -35.87 -11.13
C ALA A 103 0.46 -35.09 -9.84
N GLY A 104 -0.84 -34.89 -9.57
CA GLY A 104 -1.29 -34.13 -8.39
C GLY A 104 -1.33 -32.62 -8.59
N THR A 105 -1.11 -32.12 -9.82
CA THR A 105 -1.33 -30.71 -10.18
C THR A 105 -2.79 -30.34 -9.91
N GLU A 106 -3.02 -29.28 -9.13
CA GLU A 106 -4.31 -28.63 -9.01
C GLU A 106 -4.61 -27.91 -10.32
N THR A 107 -5.81 -28.06 -10.86
CA THR A 107 -6.22 -27.39 -12.10
C THR A 107 -7.37 -26.44 -11.83
N VAL A 108 -7.20 -25.19 -12.23
CA VAL A 108 -8.21 -24.14 -12.17
C VAL A 108 -8.52 -23.69 -13.59
N GLU A 109 -9.77 -23.92 -14.00
CA GLU A 109 -10.28 -23.48 -15.28
C GLU A 109 -10.67 -21.99 -15.23
N LEU A 110 -10.05 -21.20 -16.09
CA LEU A 110 -10.22 -19.75 -16.21
C LEU A 110 -10.79 -19.35 -17.58
N GLY A 111 -11.42 -20.26 -18.30
CA GLY A 111 -12.18 -19.98 -19.53
C GLY A 111 -12.99 -18.67 -19.44
N GLY A 112 -12.77 -17.78 -20.41
CA GLY A 112 -13.44 -16.47 -20.49
C GLY A 112 -12.89 -15.38 -19.56
N HIS A 113 -11.82 -15.65 -18.81
CA HIS A 113 -11.11 -14.66 -18.01
C HIS A 113 -9.84 -14.18 -18.72
N THR A 114 -9.39 -12.98 -18.35
CA THR A 114 -8.05 -12.49 -18.68
C THR A 114 -7.13 -12.70 -17.48
N LEU A 115 -6.00 -13.39 -17.65
CA LEU A 115 -4.97 -13.55 -16.63
C LEU A 115 -3.82 -12.57 -16.90
N MET A 116 -3.48 -11.75 -15.92
CA MET A 116 -2.42 -10.74 -16.01
C MET A 116 -1.47 -10.82 -14.81
N PRO A 117 -0.27 -10.20 -14.88
CA PRO A 117 0.59 -10.07 -13.70
C PRO A 117 -0.12 -9.33 -12.57
N GLY A 118 0.24 -9.63 -11.33
CA GLY A 118 -0.22 -8.88 -10.17
C GLY A 118 0.17 -7.40 -10.26
N LEU A 119 -0.76 -6.53 -9.85
CA LEU A 119 -0.52 -5.09 -9.85
C LEU A 119 0.48 -4.71 -8.75
N ILE A 120 1.27 -3.67 -9.03
CA ILE A 120 2.27 -3.08 -8.15
C ILE A 120 1.91 -1.61 -7.93
N ASP A 121 1.69 -1.21 -6.68
CA ASP A 121 1.46 0.18 -6.29
C ASP A 121 2.76 0.79 -5.74
N LEU A 122 3.35 1.75 -6.45
CA LEU A 122 4.63 2.35 -6.03
C LEU A 122 4.50 3.49 -5.02
N HIS A 123 3.30 3.87 -4.59
CA HIS A 123 3.17 4.93 -3.60
C HIS A 123 2.00 4.64 -2.68
N VAL A 124 2.30 4.17 -1.47
CA VAL A 124 1.32 4.02 -0.40
C VAL A 124 1.91 4.44 0.95
N HIS A 125 1.03 4.59 1.94
CA HIS A 125 1.28 4.99 3.32
C HIS A 125 0.47 4.06 4.23
N LEU A 126 1.05 2.92 4.62
CA LEU A 126 0.35 1.89 5.38
C LEU A 126 0.21 2.23 6.88
N GLY A 127 1.02 3.17 7.38
CA GLY A 127 1.02 3.62 8.77
C GLY A 127 -0.05 4.67 9.08
N PHE A 128 -0.68 5.23 8.05
CA PHE A 128 -1.72 6.25 8.20
C PHE A 128 -3.08 5.61 7.97
N PRO A 129 -4.05 5.72 8.90
CA PRO A 129 -5.38 5.16 8.69
C PRO A 129 -6.07 5.82 7.49
N GLN A 130 -6.84 5.03 6.73
CA GLN A 130 -7.70 5.57 5.68
C GLN A 130 -8.66 6.60 6.28
N GLN A 131 -8.70 7.79 5.69
CA GLN A 131 -9.61 8.86 6.07
C GLN A 131 -10.50 9.25 4.88
N GLU A 132 -11.72 9.68 5.17
CA GLU A 132 -12.55 10.41 4.20
C GLU A 132 -12.24 11.91 4.25
N PRO A 133 -12.40 12.66 3.13
CA PRO A 133 -12.18 14.09 3.12
C PRO A 133 -13.04 14.81 4.19
N GLY A 134 -12.37 15.51 5.11
CA GLY A 134 -13.02 16.27 6.18
C GLY A 134 -13.34 15.49 7.46
N GLU A 135 -12.89 14.25 7.60
CA GLU A 135 -12.93 13.54 8.89
C GLU A 135 -11.94 14.14 9.91
N GLU A 136 -12.35 14.20 11.18
CA GLU A 136 -11.45 14.58 12.27
C GLU A 136 -10.39 13.49 12.48
N LEU A 137 -9.17 13.91 12.85
CA LEU A 137 -8.09 13.00 13.23
C LEU A 137 -8.61 12.02 14.30
N GLY A 138 -8.28 10.74 14.11
CA GLY A 138 -8.73 9.65 14.98
C GLY A 138 -8.33 9.83 16.45
N PRO A 139 -8.79 8.94 17.34
CA PRO A 139 -8.54 9.06 18.77
C PRO A 139 -7.03 9.16 19.07
N THR A 140 -6.65 10.15 19.86
CA THR A 140 -5.27 10.44 20.25
C THR A 140 -4.83 9.72 21.53
N ASP A 141 -5.73 8.96 22.17
CA ASP A 141 -5.40 8.14 23.33
C ASP A 141 -4.92 6.75 22.92
N MET A 142 -3.94 6.21 23.65
CA MET A 142 -3.32 4.92 23.34
C MET A 142 -4.32 3.76 23.09
N PRO A 143 -5.42 3.62 23.86
CA PRO A 143 -6.42 2.58 23.56
C PRO A 143 -7.10 2.76 22.20
N GLY A 144 -7.40 4.00 21.80
CA GLY A 144 -7.97 4.33 20.50
C GLY A 144 -7.00 4.06 19.36
N VAL A 145 -5.75 4.51 19.48
CA VAL A 145 -4.69 4.25 18.49
C VAL A 145 -4.48 2.75 18.27
N VAL A 146 -4.41 1.97 19.35
CA VAL A 146 -4.25 0.49 19.25
C VAL A 146 -5.45 -0.14 18.55
N TYR A 147 -6.67 0.31 18.86
CA TYR A 147 -7.87 -0.19 18.21
C TYR A 147 -7.89 0.12 16.71
N GLU A 148 -7.55 1.36 16.35
CA GLU A 148 -7.47 1.82 14.96
C GLU A 148 -6.45 1.01 14.17
N MET A 149 -5.23 0.85 14.69
CA MET A 149 -4.21 0.03 14.04
C MET A 149 -4.64 -1.43 13.88
N ALA A 150 -5.27 -2.01 14.91
CA ALA A 150 -5.70 -3.41 14.88
C ALA A 150 -6.80 -3.68 13.84
N ARG A 151 -7.69 -2.71 13.57
CA ARG A 151 -8.74 -2.82 12.54
C ARG A 151 -8.23 -2.46 11.14
N TYR A 152 -7.41 -1.42 11.05
CA TYR A 152 -7.11 -0.74 9.80
C TYR A 152 -6.07 -1.50 8.99
N VAL A 153 -4.94 -1.86 9.61
CA VAL A 153 -3.81 -2.48 8.92
C VAL A 153 -4.20 -3.80 8.25
N PRO A 154 -5.00 -4.69 8.86
CA PRO A 154 -5.49 -5.87 8.15
C PRO A 154 -6.48 -5.56 7.02
N SER A 155 -7.32 -4.54 7.20
CA SER A 155 -8.31 -4.15 6.20
C SER A 155 -7.64 -3.55 4.96
N ALA A 156 -6.64 -2.69 5.14
CA ALA A 156 -5.85 -2.10 4.05
C ALA A 156 -5.14 -3.19 3.23
N ARG A 157 -4.44 -4.12 3.91
CA ARG A 157 -3.74 -5.24 3.24
C ARG A 157 -4.70 -6.15 2.48
N ARG A 158 -5.88 -6.40 3.04
CA ARG A 158 -6.92 -7.18 2.36
C ARG A 158 -7.48 -6.44 1.16
N ALA A 159 -7.77 -5.14 1.30
CA ALA A 159 -8.29 -4.31 0.22
C ALA A 159 -7.31 -4.29 -0.97
N LEU A 160 -6.01 -4.11 -0.73
CA LEU A 160 -4.97 -4.20 -1.77
C LEU A 160 -5.07 -5.53 -2.55
N LEU A 161 -5.10 -6.66 -1.85
CA LEU A 161 -5.24 -7.97 -2.49
C LEU A 161 -6.57 -8.12 -3.23
N GLU A 162 -7.69 -7.68 -2.67
CA GLU A 162 -9.03 -7.77 -3.30
C GLU A 162 -9.11 -6.95 -4.60
N HIS A 163 -8.26 -5.92 -4.75
CA HIS A 163 -8.11 -5.13 -5.96
C HIS A 163 -6.95 -5.59 -6.86
N GLY A 164 -6.38 -6.78 -6.62
CA GLY A 164 -5.32 -7.34 -7.47
C GLY A 164 -3.92 -6.75 -7.25
N VAL A 165 -3.74 -5.92 -6.22
CA VAL A 165 -2.43 -5.37 -5.84
C VAL A 165 -1.68 -6.40 -5.00
N THR A 166 -0.63 -6.95 -5.58
CA THR A 166 0.18 -8.03 -4.99
C THR A 166 1.49 -7.54 -4.40
N THR A 167 1.94 -6.34 -4.77
CA THR A 167 3.15 -5.68 -4.27
C THR A 167 2.89 -4.20 -4.06
N VAL A 168 3.44 -3.62 -3.00
CA VAL A 168 3.37 -2.18 -2.72
C VAL A 168 4.71 -1.62 -2.28
N ARG A 169 4.92 -0.32 -2.51
CA ARG A 169 6.03 0.47 -1.97
C ARG A 169 5.50 1.53 -0.99
N GLY A 170 5.78 1.33 0.30
CA GLY A 170 5.45 2.27 1.37
C GLY A 170 6.46 3.42 1.46
N LEU A 171 6.01 4.66 1.35
CA LEU A 171 6.86 5.85 1.23
C LEU A 171 6.62 6.86 2.35
N GLY A 172 7.05 6.54 3.57
CA GLY A 172 6.89 7.40 4.73
C GLY A 172 5.94 6.78 5.73
N ASP A 173 6.48 5.90 6.53
CA ASP A 173 5.80 5.18 7.60
C ASP A 173 6.73 5.13 8.83
N ASP A 174 6.19 4.79 10.00
CA ASP A 174 7.01 4.53 11.19
C ASP A 174 8.04 3.43 10.90
N HIS A 175 9.32 3.77 11.07
CA HIS A 175 10.46 2.96 10.64
C HIS A 175 10.46 1.53 11.19
N THR A 176 10.34 1.38 12.51
CA THR A 176 10.43 0.07 13.15
C THR A 176 9.19 -0.76 12.83
N TRP A 177 8.02 -0.12 12.84
CA TRP A 177 6.76 -0.80 12.59
C TRP A 177 6.64 -1.33 11.15
N ILE A 178 6.97 -0.51 10.14
CA ILE A 178 6.81 -0.89 8.73
C ILE A 178 7.82 -1.97 8.31
N THR A 179 9.05 -1.92 8.84
CA THR A 179 10.09 -2.91 8.56
C THR A 179 9.77 -4.26 9.20
N GLU A 180 9.20 -4.30 10.40
CA GLU A 180 8.67 -5.53 11.01
C GLU A 180 7.45 -6.06 10.26
N MET A 181 6.52 -5.20 9.82
CA MET A 181 5.39 -5.65 9.00
C MET A 181 5.88 -6.29 7.70
N ARG A 182 6.87 -5.69 7.02
CA ARG A 182 7.51 -6.27 5.84
C ARG A 182 8.12 -7.64 6.14
N ARG A 183 8.86 -7.77 7.25
CA ARG A 183 9.43 -9.05 7.71
C ARG A 183 8.35 -10.12 7.85
N MET A 184 7.26 -9.79 8.55
CA MET A 184 6.14 -10.71 8.77
C MET A 184 5.40 -11.09 7.47
N LEU A 185 5.23 -10.15 6.52
CA LEU A 185 4.63 -10.40 5.21
C LEU A 185 5.52 -11.27 4.30
N ARG A 186 6.85 -11.13 4.42
CA ARG A 186 7.84 -11.95 3.70
C ARG A 186 7.92 -13.36 4.27
N ASP A 187 7.94 -13.47 5.60
CA ASP A 187 8.06 -14.76 6.30
C ASP A 187 6.74 -15.54 6.32
N GLY A 188 5.66 -14.96 5.79
CA GLY A 188 4.33 -15.57 5.69
C GLY A 188 3.57 -15.60 7.02
N GLU A 189 4.05 -14.89 8.04
CA GLU A 189 3.34 -14.67 9.31
C GLU A 189 2.06 -13.85 9.12
N LEU A 190 2.03 -13.02 8.08
CA LEU A 190 0.93 -12.14 7.72
C LEU A 190 0.53 -12.34 6.24
N GLU A 191 -0.78 -12.41 5.96
CA GLU A 191 -1.30 -12.35 4.59
C GLU A 191 -1.43 -10.90 4.12
N GLY A 192 -0.96 -10.58 2.92
CA GLY A 192 -0.97 -9.25 2.34
C GLY A 192 -0.13 -9.20 1.06
N PRO A 193 0.03 -8.03 0.43
CA PRO A 193 0.98 -7.84 -0.65
C PRO A 193 2.44 -7.98 -0.18
N ARG A 194 3.38 -8.12 -1.11
CA ARG A 194 4.80 -7.85 -0.84
C ARG A 194 4.95 -6.37 -0.52
N LEU A 195 5.89 -6.05 0.37
CA LEU A 195 6.10 -4.68 0.82
C LEU A 195 7.57 -4.31 0.61
N TYR A 196 7.79 -3.23 -0.12
CA TYR A 196 9.06 -2.48 -0.13
C TYR A 196 8.82 -1.18 0.65
N THR A 197 9.79 -0.69 1.40
CA THR A 197 9.56 0.50 2.23
C THR A 197 10.76 1.42 2.33
N SER A 198 10.51 2.73 2.33
CA SER A 198 11.50 3.72 2.70
C SER A 198 11.68 3.89 4.21
N GLY A 199 10.79 3.31 5.02
CA GLY A 199 10.67 3.67 6.42
C GLY A 199 10.30 5.15 6.54
N PRO A 200 11.09 5.95 7.28
CA PRO A 200 10.80 7.36 7.52
C PRO A 200 11.03 8.23 6.29
N LEU A 201 10.50 9.46 6.35
CA LEU A 201 10.75 10.52 5.38
C LEU A 201 11.93 11.40 5.82
N PHE A 202 12.85 11.71 4.90
CA PHE A 202 13.82 12.78 5.13
C PHE A 202 13.16 14.12 4.80
N THR A 203 13.16 15.04 5.77
CA THR A 203 12.56 16.37 5.65
C THR A 203 13.19 17.35 6.66
N THR A 204 12.59 18.53 6.83
CA THR A 204 13.00 19.55 7.80
C THR A 204 11.92 19.77 8.87
N PRO A 205 12.25 20.41 10.02
CA PRO A 205 11.24 20.74 11.04
C PRO A 205 10.10 21.63 10.55
N ALA A 206 10.31 22.40 9.47
CA ALA A 206 9.28 23.22 8.84
C ALA A 206 8.90 22.72 7.43
N GLY A 207 9.23 21.46 7.11
CA GLY A 207 8.91 20.81 5.85
C GLY A 207 7.68 19.90 5.96
N HIS A 208 7.22 19.39 4.82
CA HIS A 208 6.20 18.34 4.78
C HIS A 208 6.80 16.98 5.22
N PRO A 209 6.10 16.15 6.03
CA PRO A 209 4.75 16.35 6.57
C PRO A 209 4.71 17.02 7.96
N VAL A 210 5.85 17.41 8.54
CA VAL A 210 5.91 17.98 9.91
C VAL A 210 5.06 19.24 10.03
N ALA A 211 5.22 20.19 9.09
CA ALA A 211 4.48 21.45 9.10
C ALA A 211 3.07 21.36 8.50
N THR A 212 2.74 20.30 7.76
CA THR A 212 1.46 20.15 7.05
C THR A 212 0.48 19.26 7.81
N PHE A 213 0.92 18.06 8.22
CA PHE A 213 0.12 17.07 8.94
C PHE A 213 0.43 17.02 10.44
N GLY A 214 1.39 17.81 10.93
CA GLY A 214 1.72 17.88 12.36
C GLY A 214 2.41 16.63 12.88
N VAL A 215 3.17 15.93 12.02
CA VAL A 215 3.97 14.76 12.43
C VAL A 215 4.98 15.20 13.49
N GLU A 216 5.06 14.46 14.60
CA GLU A 216 5.97 14.77 15.71
C GLU A 216 7.44 14.71 15.24
N PRO A 217 8.24 15.78 15.43
CA PRO A 217 9.61 15.85 14.94
C PRO A 217 10.56 14.78 15.50
N ASP A 218 10.25 14.20 16.66
CA ASP A 218 11.01 13.14 17.32
C ASP A 218 10.41 11.74 17.10
N SER A 219 9.45 11.60 16.17
CA SER A 219 8.89 10.31 15.78
C SER A 219 9.78 9.52 14.84
N ASP A 220 9.56 8.20 14.80
CA ASP A 220 10.25 7.28 13.87
C ASP A 220 9.72 7.35 12.43
N THR A 221 8.78 8.26 12.12
CA THR A 221 8.22 8.49 10.77
C THR A 221 9.02 9.52 9.96
N VAL A 222 9.88 10.31 10.60
CA VAL A 222 10.71 11.33 9.94
C VAL A 222 12.18 11.22 10.35
N ARG A 223 13.06 11.75 9.49
CA ARG A 223 14.47 12.05 9.78
C ARG A 223 14.69 13.50 9.41
N LEU A 224 15.22 14.28 10.36
CA LEU A 224 15.38 15.73 10.25
C LEU A 224 16.85 16.15 10.32
N PRO A 225 17.76 15.59 9.50
CA PRO A 225 19.17 15.96 9.56
C PRO A 225 19.34 17.44 9.19
N SER A 226 20.15 18.14 9.96
CA SER A 226 20.45 19.56 9.75
C SER A 226 21.85 19.79 9.17
N THR A 227 22.66 18.73 9.09
CA THR A 227 24.02 18.75 8.54
C THR A 227 24.29 17.54 7.66
N PRO A 228 25.26 17.63 6.73
CA PRO A 228 25.67 16.49 5.91
C PRO A 228 26.08 15.25 6.71
N GLU A 229 26.74 15.40 7.86
CA GLU A 229 27.14 14.23 8.67
C GLU A 229 25.93 13.55 9.33
N GLU A 230 24.98 14.32 9.84
CA GLU A 230 23.72 13.78 10.39
C GLU A 230 22.91 13.04 9.30
N ALA A 231 22.88 13.58 8.08
CA ALA A 231 22.26 12.91 6.94
C ALA A 231 22.91 11.55 6.64
N ARG A 232 24.24 11.50 6.60
CA ARG A 232 24.98 10.26 6.39
C ARG A 232 24.75 9.25 7.50
N GLU A 233 24.77 9.69 8.76
CA GLU A 233 24.48 8.84 9.90
C GLU A 233 23.07 8.23 9.83
N ALA A 234 22.06 9.06 9.55
CA ALA A 234 20.69 8.61 9.40
C ALA A 234 20.53 7.61 8.24
N VAL A 235 21.15 7.85 7.08
CA VAL A 235 21.10 6.90 5.97
C VAL A 235 21.82 5.59 6.31
N ARG A 236 22.99 5.63 6.96
CA ARG A 236 23.70 4.41 7.39
C ARG A 236 22.89 3.57 8.36
N GLU A 237 22.18 4.21 9.29
CA GLU A 237 21.25 3.53 10.20
C GLU A 237 20.15 2.80 9.42
N LEU A 238 19.51 3.48 8.48
CA LEU A 238 18.45 2.90 7.66
C LEU A 238 18.96 1.85 6.68
N ALA A 239 20.21 1.93 6.22
CA ALA A 239 20.79 0.97 5.28
C ALA A 239 21.30 -0.30 5.96
N THR A 240 21.91 -0.18 7.15
CA THR A 240 22.71 -1.25 7.76
C THR A 240 22.34 -1.60 9.21
N GLY A 241 21.38 -0.88 9.80
CA GLY A 241 20.91 -1.12 11.16
C GLY A 241 20.08 -2.39 11.31
N ASP A 242 19.45 -2.55 12.48
CA ASP A 242 18.62 -3.72 12.80
C ASP A 242 17.33 -3.80 11.95
N TYR A 243 16.89 -2.65 11.42
CA TYR A 243 15.67 -2.48 10.65
C TYR A 243 15.99 -1.85 9.27
N PRO A 244 16.68 -2.55 8.36
CA PRO A 244 17.12 -1.93 7.12
C PRO A 244 15.93 -1.63 6.18
N VAL A 245 15.96 -0.51 5.46
CA VAL A 245 14.93 -0.12 4.47
C VAL A 245 15.30 -0.58 3.05
N ASP A 246 14.36 -0.54 2.12
CA ASP A 246 14.61 -0.92 0.71
C ASP A 246 15.05 0.26 -0.17
N LEU A 247 14.71 1.48 0.25
CA LEU A 247 14.99 2.73 -0.46
C LEU A 247 14.95 3.92 0.49
N ILE A 248 15.27 5.11 -0.01
CA ILE A 248 15.15 6.38 0.73
C ILE A 248 14.10 7.26 0.06
N LYS A 249 13.30 7.95 0.87
CA LYS A 249 12.34 8.97 0.43
C LYS A 249 12.73 10.32 1.03
N VAL A 250 12.91 11.31 0.16
CA VAL A 250 13.15 12.71 0.55
C VAL A 250 11.93 13.56 0.22
N VAL A 251 11.69 14.59 1.02
CA VAL A 251 10.65 15.59 0.78
C VAL A 251 11.33 16.92 0.49
N GLN A 252 11.49 17.22 -0.80
CA GLN A 252 12.09 18.46 -1.27
C GLN A 252 10.98 19.41 -1.70
N GLU A 253 10.42 20.17 -0.77
CA GLU A 253 9.32 21.08 -1.06
C GLU A 253 9.49 22.42 -0.37
N ARG A 254 9.30 23.50 -1.13
CA ARG A 254 9.30 24.89 -0.62
C ARG A 254 7.91 25.41 -0.26
N GLY A 255 6.85 24.66 -0.52
CA GLY A 255 5.48 25.10 -0.30
C GLY A 255 5.11 26.31 -1.18
N ASP A 256 4.06 27.02 -0.79
CA ASP A 256 3.44 28.13 -1.51
C ASP A 256 3.38 29.41 -0.69
N ALA A 257 3.94 30.49 -1.22
CA ALA A 257 3.94 31.80 -0.57
C ALA A 257 2.52 32.36 -0.30
N GLU A 258 1.53 31.97 -1.10
CA GLU A 258 0.12 32.34 -0.95
C GLU A 258 -0.70 31.33 -0.12
N ARG A 259 -0.30 30.05 -0.06
CA ARG A 259 -1.00 28.99 0.71
C ARG A 259 -0.27 28.60 2.01
N LEU A 260 0.94 28.07 1.91
CA LEU A 260 1.78 27.62 3.03
C LEU A 260 3.25 27.51 2.61
N GLU A 261 4.14 28.36 3.13
CA GLU A 261 5.58 28.24 2.92
C GLU A 261 6.17 27.08 3.73
N LEU A 262 7.11 26.35 3.13
CA LEU A 262 7.81 25.22 3.73
C LEU A 262 9.33 25.36 3.56
N ASP A 263 10.08 24.77 4.47
CA ASP A 263 11.54 24.74 4.38
C ASP A 263 12.00 23.46 3.65
N PRO A 264 12.60 23.57 2.45
CA PRO A 264 13.18 22.42 1.75
C PRO A 264 14.45 21.94 2.45
N ILE A 265 14.90 20.73 2.13
CA ILE A 265 16.16 20.20 2.63
C ILE A 265 17.31 21.07 2.06
N PRO A 266 18.27 21.53 2.89
CA PRO A 266 19.44 22.24 2.41
C PRO A 266 20.21 21.41 1.37
N ALA A 267 20.70 22.05 0.30
CA ALA A 267 21.30 21.34 -0.83
C ALA A 267 22.46 20.40 -0.44
N ASP A 268 23.34 20.82 0.47
CA ASP A 268 24.46 20.00 0.96
C ASP A 268 24.00 18.81 1.81
N VAL A 269 22.88 18.95 2.52
CA VAL A 269 22.22 17.86 3.26
C VAL A 269 21.55 16.89 2.30
N LEU A 270 20.82 17.39 1.30
CA LEU A 270 20.17 16.57 0.27
C LEU A 270 21.20 15.76 -0.53
N GLU A 271 22.27 16.40 -1.00
CA GLU A 271 23.41 15.72 -1.65
C GLU A 271 24.03 14.65 -0.74
N ALA A 272 24.12 14.91 0.56
CA ALA A 272 24.67 13.93 1.50
C ALA A 272 23.76 12.72 1.69
N VAL A 273 22.44 12.91 1.76
CA VAL A 273 21.46 11.82 1.80
C VAL A 273 21.60 10.96 0.55
N VAL A 274 21.56 11.57 -0.64
CA VAL A 274 21.61 10.84 -1.92
C VAL A 274 22.93 10.09 -2.08
N ALA A 275 24.06 10.78 -1.85
CA ALA A 275 25.37 10.15 -1.99
C ALA A 275 25.57 8.97 -1.04
N GLU A 276 25.15 9.09 0.22
CA GLU A 276 25.25 7.97 1.16
C GLU A 276 24.31 6.82 0.77
N ALA A 277 23.08 7.11 0.33
CA ALA A 277 22.13 6.09 -0.09
C ALA A 277 22.71 5.26 -1.24
N HIS A 278 23.32 5.93 -2.22
CA HIS A 278 23.99 5.27 -3.35
C HIS A 278 25.22 4.46 -2.93
N GLU A 279 25.97 4.87 -1.90
CA GLU A 279 27.07 4.05 -1.35
C GLU A 279 26.58 2.70 -0.79
N HIS A 280 25.32 2.63 -0.33
CA HIS A 280 24.66 1.40 0.13
C HIS A 280 23.78 0.74 -0.94
N GLY A 281 23.75 1.26 -2.16
CA GLY A 281 22.93 0.73 -3.27
C GLY A 281 21.43 0.95 -3.10
N LEU A 282 21.02 1.95 -2.31
CA LEU A 282 19.61 2.29 -2.11
C LEU A 282 19.14 3.30 -3.15
N PHE A 283 17.97 3.04 -3.74
CA PHE A 283 17.24 3.98 -4.59
C PHE A 283 16.76 5.19 -3.77
N VAL A 284 16.78 6.39 -4.34
CA VAL A 284 16.24 7.60 -3.70
C VAL A 284 15.12 8.21 -4.52
N THR A 285 13.93 8.33 -3.95
CA THR A 285 12.81 9.04 -4.58
C THR A 285 12.48 10.35 -3.86
N ALA A 286 12.07 11.37 -4.61
CA ALA A 286 11.76 12.70 -4.06
C ALA A 286 10.29 13.08 -4.24
N HIS A 287 9.65 13.56 -3.18
CA HIS A 287 8.50 14.46 -3.31
C HIS A 287 9.02 15.85 -3.71
N TRP A 288 8.29 16.54 -4.59
CA TRP A 288 8.61 17.87 -5.06
C TRP A 288 7.33 18.66 -5.40
N GLY A 289 7.38 20.00 -5.24
CA GLY A 289 6.19 20.85 -5.46
C GLY A 289 6.38 21.98 -6.48
N SER A 290 7.62 22.30 -6.89
CA SER A 290 7.94 23.43 -7.78
C SER A 290 9.14 23.14 -8.70
N GLU A 291 9.30 23.94 -9.76
CA GLU A 291 10.46 23.82 -10.65
C GLU A 291 11.82 23.93 -9.92
N PRO A 292 12.02 24.87 -8.96
CA PRO A 292 13.24 24.89 -8.14
C PRO A 292 13.44 23.61 -7.33
N ASP A 293 12.37 23.00 -6.82
CA ASP A 293 12.45 21.75 -6.07
C ASP A 293 12.89 20.59 -6.95
N LEU A 294 12.32 20.50 -8.16
CA LEU A 294 12.72 19.51 -9.17
C LEU A 294 14.20 19.69 -9.57
N THR A 295 14.61 20.94 -9.80
CA THR A 295 15.99 21.28 -10.15
C THR A 295 16.96 20.81 -9.07
N ASP A 296 16.67 21.08 -7.80
CA ASP A 296 17.52 20.65 -6.69
C ASP A 296 17.55 19.13 -6.54
N ALA A 297 16.41 18.46 -6.66
CA ALA A 297 16.31 17.01 -6.57
C ALA A 297 17.12 16.33 -7.68
N LEU A 298 16.99 16.81 -8.93
CA LEU A 298 17.76 16.31 -10.06
C LEU A 298 19.26 16.59 -9.88
N ALA A 299 19.64 17.80 -9.43
CA ALA A 299 21.04 18.15 -9.18
C ALA A 299 21.68 17.28 -8.08
N ALA A 300 20.92 16.93 -7.03
CA ALA A 300 21.37 16.02 -5.99
C ALA A 300 21.52 14.57 -6.45
N GLY A 301 20.91 14.21 -7.59
CA GLY A 301 21.03 12.89 -8.19
C GLY A 301 19.95 11.89 -7.77
N VAL A 302 18.74 12.34 -7.40
CA VAL A 302 17.65 11.42 -7.07
C VAL A 302 17.32 10.49 -8.25
N ASP A 303 16.86 9.29 -7.94
CA ASP A 303 16.59 8.22 -8.90
C ASP A 303 15.13 8.18 -9.35
N GLY A 304 14.21 8.73 -8.55
CA GLY A 304 12.77 8.77 -8.87
C GLY A 304 12.08 10.01 -8.33
N LEU A 305 10.90 10.27 -8.87
CA LEU A 305 10.06 11.40 -8.48
C LEU A 305 8.65 10.93 -8.15
N GLU A 306 8.10 11.50 -7.09
CA GLU A 306 6.71 11.31 -6.71
C GLU A 306 5.93 12.59 -6.93
N HIS A 307 4.68 12.40 -7.34
CA HIS A 307 3.70 13.41 -7.68
C HIS A 307 4.05 14.21 -8.95
N LEU A 308 3.00 14.68 -9.62
CA LEU A 308 3.06 15.82 -10.54
C LEU A 308 2.31 16.99 -9.90
N GLU A 309 2.74 17.39 -8.70
CA GLU A 309 2.04 18.41 -7.93
C GLU A 309 2.23 19.84 -8.46
N ALA A 310 1.22 20.64 -8.14
CA ALA A 310 0.56 21.52 -9.08
C ALA A 310 1.16 22.93 -9.18
N ARG A 311 2.48 23.15 -9.25
CA ARG A 311 2.98 24.50 -9.59
C ARG A 311 4.07 24.53 -10.64
N GLY A 312 5.17 23.82 -10.41
CA GLY A 312 6.23 23.69 -11.43
C GLY A 312 5.66 23.18 -12.75
N VAL A 313 4.72 22.22 -12.70
CA VAL A 313 4.10 21.66 -13.89
C VAL A 313 2.90 22.48 -14.39
N LEU A 314 2.17 23.21 -13.55
CA LEU A 314 1.03 24.03 -14.03
C LEU A 314 1.48 25.09 -15.03
N ASP A 315 2.65 25.70 -14.77
CA ASP A 315 3.24 26.73 -15.62
C ASP A 315 3.84 26.16 -16.93
N GLY A 316 3.96 24.84 -17.06
CA GLY A 316 4.62 24.17 -18.18
C GLY A 316 5.76 23.26 -17.72
N TRP A 317 6.16 22.30 -18.55
CA TRP A 317 7.48 21.68 -18.37
C TRP A 317 8.57 22.64 -18.84
N PRO A 318 9.56 23.00 -18.00
CA PRO A 318 10.79 23.59 -18.50
C PRO A 318 11.45 22.59 -19.47
N GLU A 319 11.73 23.03 -20.71
CA GLU A 319 12.20 22.13 -21.78
C GLU A 319 13.47 21.38 -21.36
N GLU A 320 14.37 22.05 -20.65
CA GLU A 320 15.61 21.47 -20.15
C GLU A 320 15.37 20.39 -19.09
N LEU A 321 14.45 20.62 -18.15
CA LEU A 321 14.15 19.63 -17.10
C LEU A 321 13.41 18.41 -17.67
N LEU A 322 12.49 18.62 -18.61
CA LEU A 322 11.84 17.50 -19.29
C LEU A 322 12.85 16.67 -20.10
N ALA A 323 13.75 17.33 -20.82
CA ALA A 323 14.82 16.64 -21.55
C ALA A 323 15.73 15.86 -20.59
N GLU A 324 16.07 16.44 -19.44
CA GLU A 324 16.89 15.77 -18.42
C GLU A 324 16.18 14.54 -17.83
N LEU A 325 14.88 14.62 -17.51
CA LEU A 325 14.09 13.48 -17.03
C LEU A 325 14.09 12.31 -18.03
N VAL A 326 13.96 12.62 -19.33
CA VAL A 326 13.98 11.62 -20.40
C VAL A 326 15.39 11.06 -20.60
N GLU A 327 16.43 11.90 -20.63
CA GLU A 327 17.82 11.48 -20.84
C GLU A 327 18.32 10.57 -19.71
N ARG A 328 17.95 10.91 -18.46
CA ARG A 328 18.31 10.14 -17.27
C ARG A 328 17.37 8.98 -16.98
N ASP A 329 16.26 8.87 -17.71
CA ASP A 329 15.24 7.81 -17.55
C ASP A 329 14.69 7.75 -16.11
N VAL A 330 14.46 8.93 -15.51
CA VAL A 330 13.96 9.07 -14.13
C VAL A 330 12.48 8.68 -14.10
N PRO A 331 12.06 7.60 -13.40
CA PRO A 331 10.67 7.27 -13.20
C PRO A 331 9.92 8.37 -12.44
N VAL A 332 8.77 8.76 -12.98
CA VAL A 332 7.80 9.65 -12.33
C VAL A 332 6.57 8.86 -11.94
N THR A 333 6.24 8.84 -10.65
CA THR A 333 4.97 8.33 -10.11
C THR A 333 4.02 9.53 -9.92
N PRO A 334 3.03 9.75 -10.80
CA PRO A 334 2.32 11.02 -10.84
C PRO A 334 1.23 11.18 -9.77
N THR A 335 0.74 10.08 -9.20
CA THR A 335 -0.29 10.03 -8.13
C THR A 335 -1.52 10.87 -8.49
N LEU A 336 -2.02 10.70 -9.72
CA LEU A 336 -3.14 11.45 -10.26
C LEU A 336 -4.42 11.28 -9.44
N ALA A 337 -4.63 10.10 -8.84
CA ALA A 337 -5.76 9.83 -7.94
C ALA A 337 -5.81 10.81 -6.77
N VAL A 338 -4.66 11.17 -6.18
CA VAL A 338 -4.58 12.20 -5.13
C VAL A 338 -4.85 13.59 -5.69
N THR A 339 -4.24 13.94 -6.83
CA THR A 339 -4.47 15.27 -7.41
C THR A 339 -5.92 15.48 -7.81
N GLU A 340 -6.66 14.43 -8.19
CA GLU A 340 -8.08 14.50 -8.52
C GLU A 340 -8.93 14.98 -7.34
N VAL A 341 -8.54 14.64 -6.10
CA VAL A 341 -9.27 15.03 -4.88
C VAL A 341 -8.66 16.25 -4.19
N ALA A 342 -7.35 16.49 -4.35
CA ALA A 342 -6.62 17.52 -3.61
C ALA A 342 -6.66 18.91 -4.26
N VAL A 343 -6.79 19.00 -5.60
CA VAL A 343 -6.76 20.27 -6.34
C VAL A 343 -8.07 20.53 -7.09
N SER A 344 -8.22 21.72 -7.68
CA SER A 344 -9.39 22.02 -8.51
C SER A 344 -9.43 21.16 -9.78
N ALA A 345 -10.63 20.94 -10.33
CA ALA A 345 -10.79 20.19 -11.58
C ALA A 345 -10.03 20.82 -12.77
N GLU A 346 -9.79 22.14 -12.74
CA GLU A 346 -8.96 22.84 -13.73
C GLU A 346 -7.48 22.52 -13.54
N GLU A 347 -6.95 22.64 -12.32
CA GLU A 347 -5.56 22.28 -12.00
C GLU A 347 -5.28 20.80 -12.30
N HIS A 348 -6.18 19.89 -11.91
CA HIS A 348 -6.03 18.46 -12.20
C HIS A 348 -6.01 18.18 -13.71
N ARG A 349 -6.84 18.89 -14.50
CA ARG A 349 -6.81 18.76 -15.97
C ARG A 349 -5.45 19.17 -16.54
N VAL A 350 -4.89 20.28 -16.07
CA VAL A 350 -3.55 20.73 -16.49
C VAL A 350 -2.49 19.71 -16.12
N ILE A 351 -2.52 19.14 -14.90
CA ILE A 351 -1.58 18.08 -14.48
C ILE A 351 -1.63 16.89 -15.45
N ARG A 352 -2.83 16.46 -15.87
CA ARG A 352 -2.97 15.38 -16.87
C ARG A 352 -2.42 15.75 -18.24
N ASP A 353 -2.62 17.00 -18.68
CA ASP A 353 -2.03 17.48 -19.93
C ASP A 353 -0.49 17.45 -19.85
N ARG A 354 0.09 17.74 -18.68
CA ARG A 354 1.54 17.66 -18.45
C ARG A 354 2.07 16.24 -18.38
N LEU A 355 1.32 15.31 -17.80
CA LEU A 355 1.62 13.89 -17.88
C LEU A 355 1.66 13.44 -19.35
N ALA A 356 0.71 13.87 -20.17
CA ALA A 356 0.66 13.54 -21.59
C ALA A 356 1.89 14.07 -22.35
N GLU A 357 2.36 15.27 -22.01
CA GLU A 357 3.61 15.86 -22.54
C GLU A 357 4.83 15.01 -22.15
N LEU A 358 4.96 14.64 -20.87
CA LEU A 358 6.04 13.77 -20.39
C LEU A 358 6.02 12.42 -21.12
N HIS A 359 4.84 11.81 -21.26
CA HIS A 359 4.68 10.55 -21.98
C HIS A 359 5.09 10.67 -23.45
N THR A 360 4.64 11.74 -24.13
CA THR A 360 4.95 11.99 -25.54
C THR A 360 6.44 12.24 -25.77
N ALA A 361 7.13 12.85 -24.79
CA ALA A 361 8.57 13.06 -24.82
C ALA A 361 9.38 11.77 -24.58
N GLY A 362 8.73 10.66 -24.19
CA GLY A 362 9.38 9.40 -23.88
C GLY A 362 9.81 9.26 -22.41
N GLY A 363 9.26 10.08 -21.52
CA GLY A 363 9.52 9.98 -20.09
C GLY A 363 8.95 8.70 -19.48
N ARG A 364 9.65 8.17 -18.49
CA ARG A 364 9.22 6.97 -17.76
C ARG A 364 8.16 7.32 -16.73
N ILE A 365 6.96 6.79 -16.92
CA ILE A 365 5.83 6.95 -16.00
C ILE A 365 5.51 5.59 -15.38
N VAL A 366 5.38 5.58 -14.05
CA VAL A 366 5.01 4.40 -13.25
C VAL A 366 3.80 4.72 -12.37
N ALA A 367 3.06 3.69 -11.95
CA ALA A 367 1.81 3.89 -11.22
C ALA A 367 2.02 3.86 -9.71
N GLY A 368 1.37 4.78 -9.01
CA GLY A 368 1.25 4.79 -7.56
C GLY A 368 0.04 5.61 -7.14
N SER A 369 -0.69 5.15 -6.13
CA SER A 369 -1.97 5.77 -5.76
C SER A 369 -1.84 6.88 -4.73
N ASP A 370 -0.85 6.79 -3.86
CA ASP A 370 -0.66 7.62 -2.67
C ASP A 370 -1.77 7.39 -1.60
N ALA A 371 -2.36 6.19 -1.57
CA ALA A 371 -3.22 5.75 -0.46
C ALA A 371 -2.39 5.69 0.83
N ALA A 372 -2.75 6.26 1.97
CA ALA A 372 -4.09 6.51 2.49
C ALA A 372 -4.57 7.97 2.45
N VAL A 373 -4.04 8.81 1.56
CA VAL A 373 -4.44 10.23 1.49
C VAL A 373 -5.97 10.35 1.45
N PRO A 374 -6.58 11.30 2.20
CA PRO A 374 -8.03 11.37 2.32
C PRO A 374 -8.76 11.37 0.97
N GLY A 375 -9.66 10.41 0.77
CA GLY A 375 -10.40 10.21 -0.49
C GLY A 375 -9.71 9.28 -1.50
N VAL A 376 -8.53 8.75 -1.21
CA VAL A 376 -7.83 7.75 -2.03
C VAL A 376 -7.69 6.45 -1.25
N GLY A 377 -8.39 5.41 -1.70
CA GLY A 377 -8.44 4.12 -1.01
C GLY A 377 -7.35 3.13 -1.42
N PHE A 378 -7.11 2.16 -0.56
CA PHE A 378 -6.19 1.05 -0.82
C PHE A 378 -6.71 0.12 -1.91
N GLY A 379 -5.99 0.10 -3.04
CA GLY A 379 -6.29 -0.76 -4.19
C GLY A 379 -7.20 -0.08 -5.20
N ASP A 380 -8.35 0.44 -4.79
CA ASP A 380 -9.25 1.18 -5.68
C ASP A 380 -8.66 2.53 -6.13
N GLY A 381 -7.81 3.15 -5.30
CA GLY A 381 -6.98 4.29 -5.69
C GLY A 381 -6.05 3.97 -6.86
N LEU A 382 -5.40 2.79 -6.85
CA LEU A 382 -4.55 2.35 -7.98
C LEU A 382 -5.38 2.06 -9.23
N HIS A 383 -6.58 1.49 -9.09
CA HIS A 383 -7.49 1.33 -10.24
C HIS A 383 -7.85 2.69 -10.84
N ARG A 384 -8.12 3.69 -10.01
CA ARG A 384 -8.40 5.05 -10.48
C ARG A 384 -7.16 5.69 -11.13
N GLU A 385 -5.98 5.46 -10.57
CA GLU A 385 -4.71 5.90 -11.14
C GLU A 385 -4.53 5.36 -12.57
N LEU A 386 -4.74 4.05 -12.76
CA LEU A 386 -4.64 3.40 -14.07
C LEU A 386 -5.63 3.97 -15.11
N GLU A 387 -6.86 4.27 -14.69
CA GLU A 387 -7.84 4.95 -15.52
C GLU A 387 -7.36 6.34 -15.94
N LEU A 388 -6.87 7.14 -14.98
CA LEU A 388 -6.38 8.49 -15.23
C LEU A 388 -5.15 8.50 -16.13
N LEU A 389 -4.19 7.59 -15.93
CA LEU A 389 -3.02 7.42 -16.81
C LEU A 389 -3.46 7.10 -18.23
N SER A 390 -4.37 6.13 -18.40
CA SER A 390 -4.89 5.74 -19.71
C SER A 390 -5.63 6.89 -20.40
N GLU A 391 -6.50 7.61 -19.68
CA GLU A 391 -7.25 8.77 -20.16
C GLU A 391 -6.36 9.97 -20.51
N SER A 392 -5.16 10.05 -19.91
CA SER A 392 -4.17 11.11 -20.15
C SER A 392 -3.27 10.84 -21.36
N GLY A 393 -3.66 9.91 -22.24
CA GLY A 393 -3.00 9.69 -23.52
C GLY A 393 -1.99 8.54 -23.56
N MET A 394 -1.73 7.87 -22.43
CA MET A 394 -0.90 6.66 -22.40
C MET A 394 -1.63 5.45 -23.01
N GLY A 395 -2.96 5.41 -22.87
CA GLY A 395 -3.78 4.27 -23.23
C GLY A 395 -3.63 3.07 -22.28
N PRO A 396 -4.52 2.05 -22.40
CA PRO A 396 -4.61 0.98 -21.41
C PRO A 396 -3.33 0.14 -21.30
N HIS A 397 -2.70 -0.14 -22.43
CA HIS A 397 -1.51 -0.99 -22.49
C HIS A 397 -0.31 -0.39 -21.73
N ALA A 398 -0.03 0.90 -21.93
CA ALA A 398 1.06 1.57 -21.22
C ALA A 398 0.73 1.79 -19.74
N ALA A 399 -0.53 2.11 -19.41
CA ALA A 399 -0.98 2.23 -18.03
C ALA A 399 -0.80 0.91 -17.26
N LEU A 400 -1.16 -0.24 -17.85
CA LEU A 400 -0.95 -1.55 -17.21
C LEU A 400 0.53 -1.86 -17.01
N ARG A 401 1.40 -1.56 -17.98
CA ARG A 401 2.86 -1.72 -17.82
C ARG A 401 3.41 -0.84 -16.69
N ALA A 402 2.88 0.38 -16.53
CA ALA A 402 3.24 1.30 -15.46
C ALA A 402 2.98 0.74 -14.05
N ALA A 403 2.01 -0.16 -13.88
CA ALA A 403 1.70 -0.86 -12.62
C ALA A 403 2.14 -2.34 -12.60
N THR A 404 2.93 -2.79 -13.58
CA THR A 404 3.42 -4.19 -13.65
C THR A 404 4.92 -4.22 -13.92
N SER A 405 5.33 -4.37 -15.17
CA SER A 405 6.74 -4.57 -15.55
C SER A 405 7.62 -3.35 -15.29
N GLU A 406 7.12 -2.13 -15.54
CA GLU A 406 7.87 -0.90 -15.27
C GLU A 406 7.97 -0.64 -13.76
N ALA A 407 6.91 -0.92 -13.01
CA ALA A 407 6.94 -0.80 -11.56
C ALA A 407 7.89 -1.81 -10.90
N ALA A 408 7.90 -3.06 -11.38
CA ALA A 408 8.83 -4.09 -10.92
C ALA A 408 10.29 -3.67 -11.18
N ARG A 409 10.56 -3.03 -12.31
CA ARG A 409 11.88 -2.51 -12.65
C ARG A 409 12.34 -1.38 -11.72
N VAL A 410 11.44 -0.48 -11.33
CA VAL A 410 11.75 0.58 -10.34
C VAL A 410 12.12 0.00 -8.97
N LEU A 411 11.54 -1.15 -8.60
CA LEU A 411 11.83 -1.85 -7.35
C LEU A 411 13.08 -2.73 -7.41
N ASP A 412 13.77 -2.82 -8.55
CA ASP A 412 14.79 -3.85 -8.81
C ASP A 412 14.26 -5.29 -8.54
N ALA A 413 12.99 -5.51 -8.89
CA ALA A 413 12.24 -6.72 -8.59
C ALA A 413 11.80 -7.44 -9.88
N ASP A 414 12.71 -7.62 -10.84
CA ASP A 414 12.47 -8.21 -12.16
C ASP A 414 11.90 -9.64 -12.13
N HIS A 415 11.89 -10.30 -10.98
CA HIS A 415 11.19 -11.57 -10.78
C HIS A 415 9.66 -11.42 -10.65
N LEU A 416 9.15 -10.19 -10.62
CA LEU A 416 7.73 -9.80 -10.55
C LEU A 416 7.29 -9.10 -11.85
N GLY A 417 6.03 -8.66 -11.91
CA GLY A 417 5.53 -7.72 -12.93
C GLY A 417 5.34 -8.28 -14.34
N ALA A 418 5.55 -9.57 -14.58
CA ALA A 418 5.29 -10.21 -15.87
C ALA A 418 4.95 -11.70 -15.71
N ILE A 419 4.15 -12.23 -16.64
CA ILE A 419 3.90 -13.67 -16.76
C ILE A 419 4.96 -14.26 -17.70
N GLU A 420 6.04 -14.76 -17.11
CA GLU A 420 7.16 -15.40 -17.82
C GLU A 420 7.72 -16.56 -16.99
N VAL A 421 8.28 -17.56 -17.68
CA VAL A 421 8.93 -18.70 -17.00
C VAL A 421 10.08 -18.20 -16.11
N GLY A 422 10.10 -18.68 -14.87
CA GLY A 422 11.09 -18.32 -13.84
C GLY A 422 10.67 -17.15 -12.94
N ARG A 423 9.58 -16.43 -13.26
CA ARG A 423 9.03 -15.35 -12.42
C ARG A 423 8.08 -15.88 -11.35
N ALA A 424 7.87 -15.09 -10.29
CA ALA A 424 6.89 -15.42 -9.27
C ALA A 424 5.47 -15.42 -9.84
N ALA A 425 4.65 -16.37 -9.40
CA ALA A 425 3.24 -16.46 -9.78
C ALA A 425 2.37 -15.52 -8.95
N ASP A 426 2.65 -14.23 -9.06
CA ASP A 426 1.79 -13.14 -8.59
C ASP A 426 0.89 -12.74 -9.76
N LEU A 427 -0.39 -13.17 -9.71
CA LEU A 427 -1.29 -13.18 -10.87
C LEU A 427 -2.68 -12.68 -10.49
N VAL A 428 -3.36 -12.02 -11.43
CA VAL A 428 -4.74 -11.56 -11.29
C VAL A 428 -5.58 -12.10 -12.45
N ALA A 429 -6.68 -12.75 -12.13
CA ALA A 429 -7.70 -13.16 -13.09
C ALA A 429 -8.83 -12.13 -13.09
N LEU A 430 -9.14 -11.57 -14.25
CA LEU A 430 -10.19 -10.58 -14.48
C LEU A 430 -11.32 -11.20 -15.30
N THR A 431 -12.58 -10.81 -15.05
CA THR A 431 -13.71 -11.22 -15.90
C THR A 431 -13.85 -10.40 -17.19
N GLY A 432 -12.95 -9.44 -17.43
CA GLY A 432 -12.91 -8.59 -18.62
C GLY A 432 -11.50 -8.41 -19.18
N ASP A 433 -11.38 -7.71 -20.30
CA ASP A 433 -10.10 -7.42 -20.97
C ASP A 433 -9.65 -5.97 -20.67
N PRO A 434 -8.60 -5.77 -19.85
CA PRO A 434 -8.11 -4.45 -19.49
C PRO A 434 -7.31 -3.78 -20.61
N LEU A 435 -6.88 -4.49 -21.66
CA LEU A 435 -6.20 -3.88 -22.81
C LEU A 435 -7.17 -3.15 -23.73
N THR A 436 -8.42 -3.62 -23.79
CA THR A 436 -9.51 -2.97 -24.54
C THR A 436 -10.18 -1.85 -23.72
N ASP A 437 -10.39 -2.09 -22.43
CA ASP A 437 -11.07 -1.16 -21.52
C ASP A 437 -10.37 -1.19 -20.15
N ILE A 438 -9.57 -0.17 -19.86
CA ILE A 438 -8.76 -0.13 -18.63
C ILE A 438 -9.60 -0.28 -17.35
N THR A 439 -10.88 0.10 -17.37
CA THR A 439 -11.76 -0.02 -16.19
C THR A 439 -11.98 -1.48 -15.76
N ARG A 440 -11.68 -2.45 -16.64
CA ARG A 440 -11.76 -3.89 -16.35
C ARG A 440 -10.75 -4.38 -15.32
N VAL A 441 -9.75 -3.58 -14.96
CA VAL A 441 -8.88 -3.88 -13.80
C VAL A 441 -9.66 -4.00 -12.48
N ARG A 442 -10.87 -3.40 -12.41
CA ARG A 442 -11.79 -3.53 -11.27
C ARG A 442 -12.50 -4.88 -11.20
N ASP A 443 -12.58 -5.60 -12.32
CA ASP A 443 -13.37 -6.83 -12.47
C ASP A 443 -12.61 -8.08 -11.95
N VAL A 444 -11.98 -7.96 -10.78
CA VAL A 444 -11.12 -9.00 -10.16
C VAL A 444 -11.94 -10.22 -9.76
N ALA A 445 -11.64 -11.36 -10.38
CA ALA A 445 -12.25 -12.65 -10.09
C ALA A 445 -11.44 -13.47 -9.09
N ALA A 446 -10.11 -13.48 -9.24
CA ALA A 446 -9.21 -14.17 -8.34
C ALA A 446 -7.82 -13.52 -8.35
N VAL A 447 -7.11 -13.66 -7.23
CA VAL A 447 -5.72 -13.18 -7.09
C VAL A 447 -4.87 -14.29 -6.52
N TYR A 448 -3.68 -14.45 -7.08
CA TYR A 448 -2.68 -15.42 -6.68
C TYR A 448 -1.41 -14.66 -6.27
N ARG A 449 -0.81 -15.09 -5.15
CA ARG A 449 0.51 -14.62 -4.70
C ARG A 449 1.38 -15.85 -4.46
N ASP A 450 2.57 -15.91 -5.05
CA ASP A 450 3.41 -17.11 -5.05
C ASP A 450 2.62 -18.37 -5.45
N GLY A 451 1.76 -18.25 -6.47
CA GLY A 451 0.93 -19.37 -6.96
C GLY A 451 -0.22 -19.78 -6.03
N ARG A 452 -0.34 -19.17 -4.85
CA ARG A 452 -1.42 -19.45 -3.91
C ARG A 452 -2.57 -18.49 -4.12
N ARG A 453 -3.77 -19.01 -4.27
CA ARG A 453 -4.98 -18.17 -4.32
C ARG A 453 -5.19 -17.46 -2.98
N VAL A 454 -5.23 -16.13 -3.01
CA VAL A 454 -5.45 -15.25 -1.85
C VAL A 454 -6.83 -14.58 -1.89
N VAL A 455 -7.39 -14.38 -3.09
CA VAL A 455 -8.74 -13.81 -3.33
C VAL A 455 -9.49 -14.67 -4.34
N GLY A 456 -10.82 -14.74 -4.22
CA GLY A 456 -11.71 -15.56 -5.04
C GLY A 456 -12.05 -16.90 -4.38
N SER A 457 -13.25 -17.43 -4.65
CA SER A 457 -13.77 -18.70 -4.12
C SER A 457 -13.42 -19.89 -4.98
#